data_AF-A0A966NVR4-F1
#
_entry.id   AF-A0A966NVR4-F1
#
_cell.length_a   1.000
_cell.length_b   1.000
_cell.length_c   1.000
_cell.angle_alpha   90.00
_cell.angle_beta   90.00
_cell.angle_gamma   90.00
#
_symmetry.space_group_name_H-M   'P 1'
#
loop_
_entity.id
_entity.type
_entity.pdbx_description
1 polymer ?
#
loop_
_entity_poly.entity_id
_entity_poly.type
_entity_poly.pdbx_seq_one_letter_code
_entity_poly.pdbx_strand_id
1 'polypeptide(L)'
;MPESSVLNLKNCSYRITADIEILGDTDHGVIVCQGGNMAGWSLYLSSDGRPVFHYNLYGHEHFVCASTTPLSRGAHRVIITFAYDGGFGAGGTVVMNVDGDDVAGGRIDKTVPLVYSMSGETFDVGIDTGSPVGNYPHDYRCTARIDGVTLERLSEVPEEIAARVREGMFAASLTTQ
;
A
#
# COMPACT_ATOMS: atom_id res chain seq x y z
N MET A 1 8.83 8.94 -5.49
CA MET A 1 8.97 8.57 -6.94
C MET A 1 7.62 8.73 -7.65
N PRO A 2 7.57 9.10 -8.94
CA PRO A 2 6.30 9.16 -9.69
C PRO A 2 5.62 7.79 -9.79
N GLU A 3 4.29 7.73 -9.72
CA GLU A 3 3.52 6.48 -9.80
C GLU A 3 3.81 5.66 -11.07
N SER A 4 4.03 6.33 -12.21
CA SER A 4 4.33 5.68 -13.50
C SER A 4 5.67 4.95 -13.54
N SER A 5 6.57 5.24 -12.60
CA SER A 5 7.89 4.59 -12.50
C SER A 5 7.89 3.38 -11.55
N VAL A 6 6.74 3.01 -10.99
CA VAL A 6 6.58 1.95 -9.99
C VAL A 6 5.82 0.77 -10.59
N LEU A 7 6.08 -0.44 -10.10
CA LEU A 7 5.33 -1.62 -10.50
C LEU A 7 3.82 -1.39 -10.28
N ASN A 8 3.03 -1.64 -11.34
CA ASN A 8 1.59 -1.47 -11.26
C ASN A 8 0.95 -2.65 -10.50
N LEU A 9 0.43 -2.37 -9.30
CA LEU A 9 -0.28 -3.32 -8.43
C LEU A 9 -1.81 -3.25 -8.55
N LYS A 10 -2.35 -2.45 -9.48
CA LYS A 10 -3.81 -2.30 -9.68
C LYS A 10 -4.36 -3.46 -10.51
N ASN A 11 -5.59 -3.88 -10.19
CA ASN A 11 -6.34 -4.94 -10.88
C ASN A 11 -5.60 -6.30 -10.98
N CYS A 12 -4.77 -6.63 -9.99
CA CYS A 12 -4.05 -7.89 -9.93
C CYS A 12 -3.83 -8.32 -8.47
N SER A 13 -3.51 -9.60 -8.28
CA SER A 13 -2.98 -10.08 -7.01
C SER A 13 -1.54 -9.60 -6.85
N TYR A 14 -1.16 -9.20 -5.64
CA TYR A 14 0.18 -8.67 -5.37
C TYR A 14 0.69 -9.04 -3.99
N ARG A 15 2.00 -8.88 -3.81
CA ARG A 15 2.68 -8.96 -2.52
C ARG A 15 3.56 -7.74 -2.29
N ILE A 16 3.55 -7.24 -1.07
CA ILE A 16 4.47 -6.21 -0.58
C ILE A 16 5.25 -6.84 0.56
N THR A 17 6.57 -6.93 0.43
CA THR A 17 7.46 -7.46 1.46
C THR A 17 8.35 -6.34 1.95
N ALA A 18 8.38 -6.11 3.26
CA ALA A 18 9.29 -5.19 3.91
C ALA A 18 10.20 -5.96 4.88
N ASP A 19 11.50 -5.82 4.68
CA ASP A 19 12.55 -6.28 5.60
C ASP A 19 13.01 -5.07 6.40
N ILE A 20 12.79 -5.10 7.72
CA ILE A 20 13.08 -3.99 8.62
C ILE A 20 13.82 -4.47 9.88
N GLU A 21 14.57 -3.58 10.52
CA GLU A 21 15.13 -3.79 11.86
C GLU A 21 14.56 -2.75 12.83
N ILE A 22 13.91 -3.24 13.88
CA ILE A 22 13.42 -2.44 15.01
C ILE A 22 14.59 -2.18 15.95
N LEU A 23 14.96 -0.90 16.05
CA LEU A 23 16.09 -0.37 16.82
C LEU A 23 15.67 0.15 18.19
N GLY A 24 14.40 0.51 18.36
CA GLY A 24 13.82 1.08 19.58
C GLY A 24 12.44 0.52 19.89
N ASP A 25 12.02 0.60 21.15
CA ASP A 25 10.71 0.08 21.60
C ASP A 25 9.53 0.94 21.13
N THR A 26 9.82 2.11 20.54
CA THR A 26 8.85 3.08 20.03
C THR A 26 9.08 3.39 18.56
N ASP A 27 9.69 2.46 17.81
CA ASP A 27 9.90 2.69 16.40
C ASP A 27 8.57 2.81 15.67
N HIS A 28 8.47 3.84 14.84
CA HIS A 28 7.24 4.24 14.18
C HIS A 28 7.54 4.86 12.82
N GLY A 29 6.50 5.10 12.03
CA GLY A 29 6.63 5.81 10.76
C GLY A 29 6.33 4.96 9.53
N VAL A 30 6.29 5.61 8.38
CA VAL A 30 5.95 4.99 7.09
C VAL A 30 7.10 4.14 6.58
N ILE A 31 6.85 2.84 6.41
CA ILE A 31 7.83 1.93 5.79
C ILE A 31 7.80 2.14 4.28
N VAL A 32 6.61 2.07 3.68
CA VAL A 32 6.39 2.32 2.25
C VAL A 32 4.97 2.77 2.00
N CYS A 33 4.77 3.72 1.09
CA CYS A 33 3.46 4.15 0.65
C CYS A 33 3.41 4.42 -0.86
N GLN A 34 2.19 4.45 -1.39
CA GLN A 34 1.91 4.96 -2.73
C GLN A 34 0.56 5.69 -2.74
N GLY A 35 0.55 6.91 -3.26
CA GLY A 35 -0.65 7.75 -3.33
C GLY A 35 -0.73 8.71 -2.15
N GLY A 36 -1.94 9.16 -1.81
CA GLY A 36 -2.16 10.11 -0.71
C GLY A 36 -3.55 10.03 -0.10
N ASN A 37 -3.98 11.10 0.57
CA ASN A 37 -5.28 11.17 1.26
C ASN A 37 -6.49 10.99 0.33
N MET A 38 -6.32 11.17 -0.99
CA MET A 38 -7.36 10.96 -1.98
C MET A 38 -7.42 9.52 -2.48
N ALA A 39 -6.33 8.76 -2.49
CA ALA A 39 -6.31 7.36 -2.96
C ALA A 39 -4.91 6.79 -2.74
N GLY A 40 -4.80 5.53 -2.32
CA GLY A 40 -3.49 4.91 -2.17
C GLY A 40 -3.45 3.73 -1.23
N TRP A 41 -2.25 3.30 -0.90
CA TRP A 41 -1.98 2.33 0.15
C TRP A 41 -0.69 2.68 0.91
N SER A 42 -0.60 2.26 2.16
CA SER A 42 0.58 2.48 3.00
C SER A 42 0.79 1.33 3.97
N LEU A 43 2.04 0.90 4.10
CA LEU A 43 2.52 0.02 5.16
C LEU A 43 3.38 0.86 6.10
N TYR A 44 2.99 0.94 7.36
CA TYR A 44 3.66 1.78 8.34
C TYR A 44 3.69 1.11 9.73
N LEU A 45 4.59 1.59 10.59
CA LEU A 45 4.58 1.31 12.02
C LEU A 45 3.77 2.40 12.72
N SER A 46 2.76 2.01 13.49
CA SER A 46 2.01 2.94 14.35
C SER A 46 2.90 3.54 15.44
N SER A 47 2.40 4.53 16.16
CA SER A 47 3.14 5.21 17.24
C SER A 47 3.53 4.27 18.39
N ASP A 48 2.88 3.13 18.51
CA ASP A 48 3.19 2.07 19.46
C ASP A 48 3.92 0.87 18.83
N GLY A 49 4.45 1.00 17.61
CA GLY A 49 5.34 0.02 16.98
C GLY A 49 4.64 -1.18 16.33
N ARG A 50 3.35 -1.07 16.01
CA ARG A 50 2.60 -2.14 15.34
C ARG A 50 2.64 -1.93 13.82
N PRO A 51 2.85 -2.99 13.03
CA PRO A 51 2.68 -2.91 11.59
C PRO A 51 1.20 -2.71 11.26
N VAL A 52 0.95 -1.75 10.38
CA VAL A 52 -0.38 -1.39 9.87
C VAL A 52 -0.32 -1.27 8.36
N PHE A 53 -1.19 -2.00 7.67
CA PHE A 53 -1.47 -1.81 6.27
C PHE A 53 -2.79 -1.05 6.13
N HIS A 54 -2.76 0.05 5.39
CA HIS A 54 -3.89 0.90 5.12
C HIS A 54 -4.12 0.96 3.62
N TYR A 55 -5.35 0.75 3.18
CA TYR A 55 -5.80 0.98 1.81
C TYR A 55 -6.87 2.07 1.80
N ASN A 56 -6.65 3.12 1.03
CA ASN A 56 -7.52 4.28 0.90
C ASN A 56 -8.16 4.28 -0.50
N LEU A 57 -9.45 4.01 -0.55
CA LEU A 57 -10.27 4.11 -1.75
C LEU A 57 -10.96 5.48 -1.79
N TYR A 58 -10.41 6.38 -2.60
CA TYR A 58 -11.01 7.68 -2.92
C TYR A 58 -11.23 8.64 -1.73
N GLY A 59 -10.54 8.44 -0.60
CA GLY A 59 -10.74 9.21 0.63
C GLY A 59 -12.09 8.95 1.30
N HIS A 60 -12.85 7.94 0.82
CA HIS A 60 -14.20 7.64 1.27
C HIS A 60 -14.27 6.30 2.01
N GLU A 61 -13.62 5.28 1.46
CA GLU A 61 -13.61 3.94 2.02
C GLU A 61 -12.18 3.58 2.40
N HIS A 62 -11.98 3.24 3.67
CA HIS A 62 -10.67 2.90 4.21
C HIS A 62 -10.69 1.48 4.74
N PHE A 63 -9.72 0.69 4.32
CA PHE A 63 -9.45 -0.63 4.90
C PHE A 63 -8.17 -0.56 5.72
N VAL A 64 -8.23 -1.03 6.97
CA VAL A 64 -7.08 -1.07 7.88
C VAL A 64 -6.88 -2.49 8.38
N CYS A 65 -5.70 -3.02 8.12
CA CYS A 65 -5.22 -4.32 8.59
C CYS A 65 -4.03 -4.06 9.51
N ALA A 66 -4.21 -4.23 10.82
CA ALA A 66 -3.21 -3.88 11.83
C ALA A 66 -2.93 -5.07 12.75
N SER A 67 -1.66 -5.29 13.09
CA SER A 67 -1.28 -6.28 14.10
C SER A 67 -1.79 -5.89 15.48
N THR A 68 -2.23 -6.90 16.25
CA THR A 68 -2.62 -6.73 17.66
C THR A 68 -1.45 -6.76 18.63
N THR A 69 -0.20 -6.83 18.16
CA THR A 69 1.00 -6.70 18.98
C THR A 69 2.07 -5.84 18.29
N PRO A 70 2.85 -5.05 19.05
CA PRO A 70 4.01 -4.35 18.49
C PRO A 70 5.09 -5.34 18.08
N LEU A 71 5.96 -4.92 17.17
CA LEU A 71 7.17 -5.68 16.84
C LEU A 71 8.18 -5.58 17.98
N SER A 72 8.87 -6.68 18.25
CA SER A 72 9.99 -6.69 19.18
C SER A 72 11.22 -6.01 18.58
N ARG A 73 12.25 -5.77 19.40
CA ARG A 73 13.56 -5.36 18.88
C ARG A 73 14.17 -6.44 18.00
N GLY A 74 14.80 -6.04 16.91
CA GLY A 74 15.50 -6.95 16.00
C GLY A 74 14.93 -6.94 14.58
N ALA A 75 15.39 -7.90 13.77
CA ALA A 75 14.99 -8.02 12.38
C ALA A 75 13.60 -8.66 12.26
N HIS A 76 12.77 -8.07 11.42
CA HIS A 76 11.41 -8.51 11.14
C HIS A 76 11.13 -8.46 9.64
N ARG A 77 10.39 -9.46 9.15
CA ARG A 77 9.85 -9.48 7.80
C ARG A 77 8.33 -9.32 7.86
N VAL A 78 7.83 -8.21 7.32
CA VAL A 78 6.39 -7.92 7.23
C VAL A 78 5.95 -8.09 5.78
N ILE A 79 4.95 -8.94 5.56
CA ILE A 79 4.43 -9.27 4.23
C ILE A 79 2.95 -8.96 4.17
N ILE A 80 2.54 -8.17 3.17
CA ILE A 80 1.14 -8.00 2.79
C ILE A 80 0.89 -8.78 1.52
N THR A 81 -0.05 -9.71 1.55
CA THR A 81 -0.54 -10.43 0.37
C THR A 81 -1.96 -10.00 0.07
N PHE A 82 -2.22 -9.59 -1.17
CA PHE A 82 -3.55 -9.29 -1.66
C PHE A 82 -3.95 -10.29 -2.75
N ALA A 83 -4.98 -11.09 -2.46
CA ALA A 83 -5.60 -12.00 -3.40
C ALA A 83 -6.78 -11.30 -4.08
N TYR A 84 -6.58 -10.87 -5.32
CA TYR A 84 -7.56 -10.13 -6.10
C TYR A 84 -8.65 -11.04 -6.66
N ASP A 85 -9.90 -10.59 -6.60
CA ASP A 85 -11.05 -11.38 -7.06
C ASP A 85 -11.19 -11.43 -8.59
N GLY A 86 -10.53 -10.53 -9.31
CA GLY A 86 -10.71 -10.35 -10.75
C GLY A 86 -11.85 -9.38 -11.10
N GLY A 87 -11.65 -8.60 -12.16
CA GLY A 87 -12.58 -7.55 -12.59
C GLY A 87 -11.90 -6.19 -12.75
N PHE A 88 -12.65 -5.13 -13.01
CA PHE A 88 -12.12 -3.76 -13.05
C PHE A 88 -12.43 -3.06 -11.72
N GLY A 89 -11.41 -2.74 -10.93
CA GLY A 89 -11.55 -2.13 -9.60
C GLY A 89 -12.21 -3.04 -8.56
N ALA A 90 -12.13 -4.36 -8.77
CA ALA A 90 -12.73 -5.33 -7.87
C ALA A 90 -12.01 -5.36 -6.50
N GLY A 91 -12.63 -6.03 -5.54
CA GLY A 91 -12.05 -6.26 -4.24
C GLY A 91 -11.05 -7.41 -4.20
N GLY A 92 -10.67 -7.79 -2.98
CA GLY A 92 -9.82 -8.92 -2.71
C GLY A 92 -9.62 -9.14 -1.22
N THR A 93 -8.92 -10.22 -0.89
CA THR A 93 -8.58 -10.56 0.49
C THR A 93 -7.15 -10.12 0.79
N VAL A 94 -6.96 -9.39 1.88
CA VAL A 94 -5.65 -8.99 2.40
C VAL A 94 -5.28 -9.89 3.57
N VAL A 95 -4.03 -10.33 3.60
CA VAL A 95 -3.39 -10.99 4.75
C VAL A 95 -2.08 -10.28 5.06
N MET A 96 -1.88 -9.94 6.34
CA MET A 96 -0.60 -9.48 6.88
C MET A 96 0.06 -10.63 7.61
N ASN A 97 1.26 -10.96 7.17
CA ASN A 97 2.14 -11.95 7.77
C ASN A 97 3.36 -11.24 8.38
N VAL A 98 3.77 -11.65 9.58
CA VAL A 98 4.98 -11.18 10.26
C VAL A 98 5.79 -12.40 10.66
N ASP A 99 7.03 -12.49 10.16
CA ASP A 99 7.98 -13.57 10.46
C ASP A 99 7.45 -15.00 10.25
N GLY A 100 6.49 -15.17 9.34
CA GLY A 100 5.87 -16.46 9.04
C GLY A 100 4.49 -16.66 9.65
N ASP A 101 4.06 -15.79 10.57
CA ASP A 101 2.74 -15.88 11.21
C ASP A 101 1.74 -14.88 10.61
N ASP A 102 0.52 -15.34 10.28
CA ASP A 102 -0.57 -14.46 9.85
C ASP A 102 -1.16 -13.73 11.06
N VAL A 103 -0.87 -12.43 11.17
CA VAL A 103 -1.20 -11.62 12.37
C VAL A 103 -2.46 -10.77 12.20
N ALA A 104 -2.86 -10.48 10.95
CA ALA A 104 -4.06 -9.71 10.64
C ALA A 104 -4.51 -9.99 9.19
N GLY A 105 -5.77 -9.66 8.89
CA GLY A 105 -6.29 -9.80 7.55
C GLY A 105 -7.70 -9.25 7.43
N GLY A 106 -8.22 -9.25 6.21
CA GLY A 106 -9.59 -8.83 5.96
C GLY A 106 -9.91 -8.66 4.49
N ARG A 107 -11.03 -8.01 4.24
CA ARG A 107 -11.64 -7.86 2.92
C ARG A 107 -11.57 -6.39 2.50
N ILE A 108 -11.03 -6.13 1.31
CA ILE A 108 -11.24 -4.88 0.57
C ILE A 108 -12.34 -5.16 -0.44
N ASP A 109 -13.42 -4.38 -0.41
CA ASP A 109 -14.56 -4.62 -1.30
C ASP A 109 -14.34 -4.08 -2.73
N LYS A 110 -13.58 -2.98 -2.85
CA LYS A 110 -13.26 -2.32 -4.13
C LYS A 110 -11.87 -1.69 -4.08
N THR A 111 -11.22 -1.63 -5.24
CA THR A 111 -9.89 -1.04 -5.40
C THR A 111 -9.89 0.08 -6.42
N VAL A 112 -8.88 0.95 -6.35
CA VAL A 112 -8.65 2.00 -7.35
C VAL A 112 -8.11 1.34 -8.63
N PRO A 113 -8.82 1.42 -9.76
CA PRO A 113 -8.42 0.69 -10.97
C PRO A 113 -7.44 1.44 -11.86
N LEU A 114 -7.32 2.78 -11.71
CA LEU A 114 -6.61 3.64 -12.66
C LEU A 114 -5.39 4.34 -12.08
N VAL A 115 -5.57 5.31 -11.18
CA VAL A 115 -4.49 6.18 -10.67
C VAL A 115 -4.70 6.46 -9.19
N TYR A 116 -3.66 6.32 -8.39
CA TYR A 116 -3.65 6.75 -6.99
C TYR A 116 -3.30 8.24 -6.88
N SER A 117 -2.26 8.67 -7.59
CA SER A 117 -1.61 9.97 -7.47
C SER A 117 -2.20 11.07 -8.36
N MET A 118 -3.53 11.15 -8.52
CA MET A 118 -4.16 12.15 -9.39
C MET A 118 -3.83 13.61 -8.97
N SER A 119 -3.53 13.83 -7.69
CA SER A 119 -3.14 15.13 -7.11
C SER A 119 -1.62 15.38 -7.08
N GLY A 120 -0.81 14.53 -7.71
CA GLY A 120 0.66 14.67 -7.71
C GLY A 120 1.38 13.94 -6.59
N GLU A 121 0.76 12.91 -6.02
CA GLU A 121 1.35 12.07 -4.95
C GLU A 121 2.43 11.11 -5.48
N THR A 122 3.15 10.46 -4.57
CA THR A 122 4.35 9.68 -4.88
C THR A 122 4.29 8.25 -4.34
N PHE A 123 5.24 7.43 -4.79
CA PHE A 123 5.68 6.23 -4.09
C PHE A 123 6.92 6.55 -3.29
N ASP A 124 6.86 6.38 -1.98
CA ASP A 124 7.93 6.74 -1.07
C ASP A 124 8.24 5.59 -0.09
N VAL A 125 9.50 5.53 0.36
CA VAL A 125 10.00 4.54 1.33
C VAL A 125 10.65 5.30 2.48
N GLY A 126 10.30 4.93 3.71
CA GLY A 126 10.84 5.53 4.93
C GLY A 126 10.22 6.87 5.37
N ILE A 127 9.37 7.48 4.56
CA ILE A 127 8.58 8.67 4.88
C ILE A 127 7.49 8.84 3.81
N ASP A 128 6.33 9.36 4.18
CA ASP A 128 5.33 9.85 3.23
C ASP A 128 5.55 11.34 3.03
N THR A 129 5.99 11.74 1.83
CA THR A 129 6.30 13.15 1.51
C THR A 129 5.10 13.92 0.97
N GLY A 130 3.99 13.21 0.72
CA GLY A 130 2.75 13.75 0.20
C GLY A 130 1.70 13.96 1.30
N SER A 131 0.44 13.80 0.91
CA SER A 131 -0.67 13.79 1.85
C SER A 131 -0.82 12.42 2.50
N PRO A 132 -0.98 12.29 3.83
CA PRO A 132 -1.08 11.00 4.50
C PRO A 132 -2.10 10.07 3.86
N VAL A 133 -1.64 8.92 3.38
CA VAL A 133 -2.51 7.87 2.85
C VAL A 133 -3.39 7.29 3.96
N GLY A 134 -2.78 7.09 5.13
CA GLY A 134 -3.39 6.42 6.28
C GLY A 134 -3.57 7.33 7.50
N ASN A 135 -3.94 6.71 8.63
CA ASN A 135 -4.15 7.42 9.88
C ASN A 135 -2.82 7.63 10.62
N TYR A 136 -1.98 8.51 10.09
CA TYR A 136 -0.71 8.96 10.66
C TYR A 136 -0.49 10.45 10.32
N PRO A 137 0.35 11.18 11.08
CA PRO A 137 0.59 12.61 10.82
C PRO A 137 1.34 12.83 9.48
N HIS A 138 1.37 14.08 9.01
CA HIS A 138 2.27 14.45 7.90
C HIS A 138 3.74 14.19 8.26
N ASP A 139 4.57 13.93 7.24
CA ASP A 139 6.02 13.70 7.38
C ASP A 139 6.36 12.59 8.39
N TYR A 140 5.55 11.52 8.43
CA TYR A 140 5.70 10.43 9.40
C TYR A 140 6.89 9.52 9.07
N ARG A 141 8.09 10.04 9.38
CA ARG A 141 9.38 9.40 9.13
C ARG A 141 9.53 8.09 9.89
N CYS A 142 9.91 7.03 9.19
CA CYS A 142 10.29 5.76 9.77
C CYS A 142 11.55 5.91 10.63
N THR A 143 11.47 5.47 11.88
CA THR A 143 12.61 5.44 12.80
C THR A 143 13.28 4.06 12.86
N ALA A 144 12.57 3.01 12.43
CA ALA A 144 13.17 1.69 12.19
C ALA A 144 14.12 1.74 10.98
N ARG A 145 15.11 0.83 10.95
CA ARG A 145 15.93 0.66 9.75
C ARG A 145 15.15 -0.13 8.72
N ILE A 146 15.12 0.34 7.48
CA ILE A 146 14.52 -0.40 6.35
C ILE A 146 15.65 -1.01 5.54
N ASP A 147 15.75 -2.33 5.57
CA ASP A 147 16.76 -3.07 4.82
C ASP A 147 16.31 -3.31 3.36
N GLY A 148 15.01 -3.44 3.13
CA GLY A 148 14.47 -3.53 1.78
C GLY A 148 12.94 -3.51 1.71
N VAL A 149 12.43 -3.09 0.57
CA VAL A 149 11.01 -3.22 0.20
C VAL A 149 10.92 -3.84 -1.19
N THR A 150 10.17 -4.93 -1.31
CA THR A 150 9.94 -5.64 -2.57
C THR A 150 8.46 -5.62 -2.91
N LEU A 151 8.14 -5.18 -4.13
CA LEU A 151 6.80 -5.25 -4.69
C LEU A 151 6.75 -6.36 -5.73
N GLU A 152 5.81 -7.29 -5.58
CA GLU A 152 5.62 -8.39 -6.51
C GLU A 152 4.20 -8.38 -7.07
N ARG A 153 4.09 -8.56 -8.38
CA ARG A 153 2.81 -8.84 -9.04
C ARG A 153 2.65 -10.34 -9.15
N LEU A 154 1.63 -10.88 -8.49
CA LEU A 154 1.38 -12.32 -8.40
C LEU A 154 0.43 -12.86 -9.49
N SER A 155 -0.29 -11.97 -10.19
CA SER A 155 -1.13 -12.34 -11.33
C SER A 155 -1.00 -11.35 -12.48
N GLU A 156 -1.20 -11.82 -13.71
CA GLU A 156 -1.34 -10.92 -14.85
C GLU A 156 -2.69 -10.17 -14.79
N VAL A 157 -2.72 -8.98 -15.36
CA VAL A 157 -3.97 -8.23 -15.55
C VAL A 157 -4.63 -8.78 -16.81
N PRO A 158 -5.88 -9.27 -16.76
CA PRO A 158 -6.58 -9.78 -17.94
C PRO A 158 -6.65 -8.74 -19.06
N GLU A 159 -6.53 -9.18 -20.32
CA GLU A 159 -6.44 -8.28 -21.49
C GLU A 159 -7.63 -7.33 -21.62
N GLU A 160 -8.84 -7.80 -21.31
CA GLU A 160 -10.05 -6.98 -21.30
C GLU A 160 -9.95 -5.82 -20.30
N ILE A 161 -9.43 -6.08 -19.10
CA ILE A 161 -9.22 -5.06 -18.07
C ILE A 161 -8.11 -4.10 -18.51
N ALA A 162 -7.03 -4.61 -19.13
CA ALA A 162 -5.96 -3.77 -19.67
C ALA A 162 -6.48 -2.84 -20.78
N ALA A 163 -7.39 -3.30 -21.64
CA ALA A 163 -8.05 -2.49 -22.65
C ALA A 163 -8.90 -1.38 -22.01
N ARG A 164 -9.71 -1.72 -20.99
CA ARG A 164 -10.52 -0.74 -20.24
C ARG A 164 -9.68 0.29 -19.49
N VAL A 165 -8.54 -0.11 -18.92
CA VAL A 165 -7.58 0.82 -18.30
C VAL A 165 -7.03 1.80 -19.34
N ARG A 166 -6.64 1.31 -20.53
CA ARG A 166 -6.13 2.17 -21.61
C ARG A 166 -7.17 3.18 -22.08
N GLU A 167 -8.41 2.75 -22.26
CA GLU A 167 -9.54 3.62 -22.61
C GLU A 167 -9.80 4.66 -21.51
N GLY A 168 -9.86 4.24 -20.25
CA GLY A 168 -10.08 5.15 -19.11
C GLY A 168 -8.98 6.21 -18.98
N MET A 169 -7.71 5.83 -19.17
CA MET A 169 -6.58 6.75 -19.18
C MET A 169 -6.65 7.72 -20.37
N PHE A 170 -7.01 7.23 -21.56
CA PHE A 170 -7.18 8.08 -22.75
C PHE A 170 -8.29 9.11 -22.55
N ALA A 171 -9.46 8.70 -22.07
CA ALA A 171 -10.56 9.59 -21.75
C ALA A 171 -10.15 10.66 -20.73
N ALA A 172 -9.49 10.25 -19.64
CA ALA A 172 -9.00 11.17 -18.60
C ALA A 172 -8.04 12.23 -19.17
N SER A 173 -7.17 11.86 -20.12
CA SER A 173 -6.22 12.78 -20.76
C SER A 173 -6.86 13.83 -21.67
N LEU A 174 -8.07 13.58 -22.16
CA LEU A 174 -8.80 14.50 -23.04
C LEU A 174 -9.64 15.52 -22.25
N THR A 175 -10.04 15.19 -21.02
CA THR A 175 -10.80 16.07 -20.14
C THR A 175 -9.97 17.14 -19.44
N THR A 176 -8.64 17.10 -19.56
CA THR A 176 -7.72 18.07 -18.95
C THR A 176 -7.35 19.24 -19.88
N GLN A 177 -7.98 19.36 -21.06
CA GLN A 177 -7.84 20.48 -21.99
C GLN A 177 -9.01 21.46 -21.92
#